data_AF-A0A2K0UC72-F1
#
_entry.id   AF-A0A2K0UC72-F1
#
_cell.length_a   1.000
_cell.length_b   1.000
_cell.length_c   1.000
_cell.angle_alpha   90.00
_cell.angle_beta   90.00
_cell.angle_gamma   90.00
#
_symmetry.space_group_name_H-M   'P 1'
#
loop_
_entity.id
_entity.type
_entity.pdbx_description
1 polymer ?
#
loop_
_entity_poly.entity_id
_entity_poly.type
_entity_poly.pdbx_seq_one_letter_code
_entity_poly.pdbx_strand_id
1 'polypeptide(L)'
;MLSRSIAVVSRMAPMRHLRPSQFRSGLPSLVRYYADKIIQVPPMAESISEGTLKQFSKSIGDYVEQDEEIATIETDKIDVAVNATEAGVIKEFFVSEEDTVTVGQDLVRVEIGGEKPAQSEKPKEESAPSPSESKPAAEPEQPKSQPEPAQSEKPAPPPQPKEQPQKKSQPEPAAASKSEPAAGNREERRVKMNRMRLRIAERLKQSQNTAASLTTFNEVDMSGIMEFRKLYKDEILKKTGVKLGFMSAFSRAAVLAMRDIPAVNASIEGPNGGDTIVYRDYVDISVAVATEKGLVTPVVRNVESLDMISIEKAIADMGKKARDGKLTIEDMAGGTFTISNGGVFGSLMGTPIINLPQSAVLGLHAIKDRAVVVNGKVEVRPMMYLALTYDHRLLDGREAVQFLVKIKEYIEDPRKMLL
;
A
#
# COMPACT_ATOMS: atom_id res chain seq x y z
N MET A 1 64.79 -28.56 -2.12
CA MET A 1 66.22 -28.21 -1.91
C MET A 1 66.39 -26.75 -2.31
N LEU A 2 66.46 -25.84 -1.34
CA LEU A 2 67.68 -25.11 -0.94
C LEU A 2 68.14 -24.13 -2.05
N SER A 3 67.73 -22.86 -1.99
CA SER A 3 68.42 -21.76 -1.27
C SER A 3 69.89 -21.64 -1.64
N ARG A 4 70.28 -20.48 -2.18
CA ARG A 4 71.63 -19.92 -2.02
C ARG A 4 71.65 -18.41 -2.19
N SER A 5 71.83 -17.74 -1.06
CA SER A 5 72.26 -16.35 -0.89
C SER A 5 73.70 -16.15 -1.37
N ILE A 6 74.03 -14.93 -1.81
CA ILE A 6 75.38 -14.37 -1.77
C ILE A 6 75.30 -12.99 -1.13
N ALA A 7 76.25 -12.71 -0.25
CA ALA A 7 76.31 -11.59 0.67
C ALA A 7 77.59 -10.76 0.48
N VAL A 8 77.62 -9.61 1.19
CA VAL A 8 78.79 -8.81 1.65
C VAL A 8 79.39 -7.91 0.54
N VAL A 9 79.72 -6.62 0.73
CA VAL A 9 80.67 -6.04 1.71
C VAL A 9 80.42 -4.56 1.99
N SER A 10 80.64 -4.21 3.27
CA SER A 10 80.56 -2.93 3.97
C SER A 10 81.83 -2.06 3.84
N ARG A 11 81.71 -0.74 4.05
CA ARG A 11 82.84 0.17 4.33
C ARG A 11 82.53 1.05 5.56
N MET A 12 83.22 0.76 6.68
CA MET A 12 83.46 1.58 7.89
C MET A 12 84.42 2.76 7.56
N ALA A 13 84.62 3.88 8.27
CA ALA A 13 84.42 4.44 9.63
C ALA A 13 84.61 6.00 9.53
N PRO A 14 84.63 6.88 10.58
CA PRO A 14 84.70 6.64 12.02
C PRO A 14 83.80 7.49 12.96
N MET A 15 83.76 7.05 14.21
CA MET A 15 83.16 7.69 15.39
C MET A 15 83.91 8.96 15.83
N ARG A 16 83.14 9.98 16.23
CA ARG A 16 83.53 10.96 17.25
C ARG A 16 82.39 11.11 18.25
N HIS A 17 82.64 10.72 19.49
CA HIS A 17 81.79 11.03 20.65
C HIS A 17 82.10 12.44 21.15
N LEU A 18 81.06 13.23 21.49
CA LEU A 18 81.07 14.25 22.55
C LEU A 18 79.65 14.79 22.85
N ARG A 19 79.13 14.33 24.00
CA ARG A 19 78.17 14.92 24.99
C ARG A 19 76.75 15.41 24.58
N PRO A 20 75.75 15.26 25.49
CA PRO A 20 74.34 15.49 25.19
C PRO A 20 73.92 16.95 25.43
N SER A 21 73.27 17.57 24.45
CA SER A 21 72.50 18.81 24.66
C SER A 21 71.03 18.46 24.79
N GLN A 22 70.41 18.94 25.86
CA GLN A 22 69.01 18.74 26.23
C GLN A 22 68.05 19.04 25.06
N PHE A 23 67.39 18.00 24.53
CA PHE A 23 66.24 18.16 23.65
C PHE A 23 64.99 18.33 24.49
N ARG A 24 64.28 19.45 24.26
CA ARG A 24 62.95 19.73 24.81
C ARG A 24 62.01 18.57 24.49
N SER A 25 61.33 18.07 25.51
CA SER A 25 60.22 17.12 25.42
C SER A 25 59.09 17.70 24.56
N GLY A 26 58.97 17.23 23.32
CA GLY A 26 57.72 17.33 22.57
C GLY A 26 56.74 16.29 23.11
N LEU A 27 55.59 16.74 23.60
CA LEU A 27 54.44 15.89 23.90
C LEU A 27 54.11 15.02 22.67
N PRO A 28 53.82 13.71 22.82
CA PRO A 28 53.26 12.96 21.73
C PRO A 28 51.85 13.50 21.46
N SER A 29 51.64 14.06 20.27
CA SER A 29 50.30 14.26 19.74
C SER A 29 49.63 12.89 19.60
N LEU A 30 48.77 12.55 20.56
CA LEU A 30 47.88 11.40 20.46
C LEU A 30 46.95 11.65 19.26
N VAL A 31 47.25 11.02 18.13
CA VAL A 31 46.26 10.85 17.06
C VAL A 31 45.23 9.88 17.62
N ARG A 32 44.06 10.40 18.03
CA ARG A 32 42.92 9.58 18.39
C ARG A 32 42.41 8.91 17.11
N TYR A 33 42.59 7.59 17.00
CA TYR A 33 41.84 6.79 16.06
C TYR A 33 40.42 6.70 16.60
N TYR A 34 39.49 7.49 16.06
CA TYR A 34 38.07 7.25 16.29
C TYR A 34 37.71 5.95 15.57
N ALA A 35 37.13 5.00 16.31
CA ALA A 35 36.67 3.75 15.74
C ALA A 35 35.33 4.03 15.03
N ASP A 36 35.30 3.95 13.70
CA ASP A 36 34.06 3.94 12.96
C ASP A 36 33.42 2.54 13.10
N LYS A 37 32.16 2.48 13.54
CA LYS A 37 31.39 1.24 13.67
C LYS A 37 30.20 1.27 12.72
N ILE A 38 29.99 0.15 12.05
CA ILE A 38 28.88 -0.03 11.12
C ILE A 38 27.74 -0.70 11.86
N ILE A 39 26.57 -0.06 11.83
CA ILE A 39 25.33 -0.62 12.36
C ILE A 39 24.65 -1.36 11.22
N GLN A 40 24.38 -2.64 11.45
CA GLN A 40 23.74 -3.53 10.48
C GLN A 40 22.27 -3.72 10.79
N VAL A 41 21.51 -4.17 9.80
CA VAL A 41 20.11 -4.58 9.96
C VAL A 41 20.04 -5.70 11.02
N PRO A 42 19.28 -5.52 12.11
CA PRO A 42 19.19 -6.51 13.18
C PRO A 42 18.51 -7.80 12.69
N PRO A 43 18.76 -8.94 13.37
CA PRO A 43 18.06 -10.18 13.06
C PRO A 43 16.54 -10.01 13.27
N MET A 44 15.78 -10.34 12.24
CA MET A 44 14.31 -10.37 12.28
C MET A 44 13.81 -11.75 12.70
N ALA A 45 12.52 -11.90 13.02
CA ALA A 45 11.92 -13.20 13.38
C ALA A 45 12.26 -14.28 12.34
N GLU A 46 12.37 -15.55 12.77
CA GLU A 46 12.90 -16.70 12.00
C GLU A 46 12.28 -16.95 10.60
N SER A 47 11.20 -16.24 10.23
CA SER A 47 10.53 -16.31 8.94
C SER A 47 10.72 -15.08 8.02
N ILE A 48 11.53 -14.08 8.40
CA ILE A 48 11.69 -12.81 7.66
C ILE A 48 13.19 -12.55 7.41
N SER A 49 13.61 -12.59 6.14
CA SER A 49 15.01 -12.39 5.72
C SER A 49 15.30 -10.99 5.15
N GLU A 50 14.27 -10.19 4.88
CA GLU A 50 14.37 -8.86 4.27
C GLU A 50 13.24 -7.91 4.72
N GLY A 51 13.51 -6.61 4.74
CA GLY A 51 12.58 -5.55 5.13
C GLY A 51 12.75 -4.28 4.28
N THR A 52 11.84 -3.31 4.40
CA THR A 52 11.95 -2.01 3.70
C THR A 52 12.22 -0.91 4.72
N LEU A 53 13.19 -0.05 4.44
CA LEU A 53 13.47 1.08 5.31
C LEU A 53 12.37 2.14 5.14
N LYS A 54 11.62 2.41 6.21
CA LYS A 54 10.47 3.32 6.18
C LYS A 54 10.91 4.78 6.32
N GLN A 55 11.73 5.05 7.32
CA GLN A 55 12.23 6.39 7.61
C GLN A 55 13.45 6.32 8.54
N PHE A 56 14.37 7.29 8.41
CA PHE A 56 15.38 7.56 9.43
C PHE A 56 14.87 8.53 10.48
N SER A 57 15.02 8.17 11.76
CA SER A 57 14.64 9.02 12.90
C SER A 57 15.69 10.10 13.20
N LYS A 58 16.89 10.00 12.60
CA LYS A 58 18.03 10.91 12.81
C LYS A 58 18.69 11.23 11.47
N SER A 59 19.31 12.40 11.36
CA SER A 59 20.00 12.86 10.16
C SER A 59 21.51 12.64 10.23
N ILE A 60 22.18 12.71 9.08
CA ILE A 60 23.65 12.68 9.01
C ILE A 60 24.21 13.87 9.80
N GLY A 61 25.09 13.60 10.77
CA GLY A 61 25.69 14.58 11.68
C GLY A 61 25.04 14.63 13.06
N ASP A 62 23.92 13.94 13.30
CA ASP A 62 23.28 13.90 14.61
C ASP A 62 24.03 12.97 15.57
N TYR A 63 24.08 13.38 16.84
CA TYR A 63 24.56 12.53 17.94
C TYR A 63 23.43 11.59 18.40
N VAL A 64 23.75 10.30 18.48
CA VAL A 64 22.85 9.25 18.99
C VAL A 64 23.42 8.67 20.28
N GLU A 65 22.56 8.46 21.28
CA GLU A 65 22.90 7.74 22.51
C GLU A 65 22.81 6.23 22.28
N GLN A 66 23.43 5.44 23.16
CA GLN A 66 23.34 3.98 23.10
C GLN A 66 21.87 3.55 23.26
N ASP A 67 21.45 2.56 22.46
CA ASP A 67 20.09 2.03 22.38
C ASP A 67 19.02 3.02 21.88
N GLU A 68 19.42 4.17 21.33
CA GLU A 68 18.50 5.13 20.70
C GLU A 68 18.07 4.68 19.29
N GLU A 69 16.80 4.85 18.95
CA GLU A 69 16.25 4.46 17.64
C GLU A 69 16.78 5.35 16.51
N ILE A 70 17.41 4.73 15.51
CA ILE A 70 17.99 5.40 14.34
C ILE A 70 17.07 5.31 13.13
N ALA A 71 16.41 4.16 12.94
CA ALA A 71 15.58 3.93 11.76
C ALA A 71 14.51 2.88 12.03
N THR A 72 13.38 2.98 11.32
CA THR A 72 12.29 2.01 11.41
C THR A 72 12.22 1.19 10.12
N ILE A 73 12.26 -0.14 10.23
CA ILE A 73 12.16 -1.07 9.10
C ILE A 73 10.77 -1.70 9.10
N GLU A 74 10.04 -1.55 8.01
CA GLU A 74 8.74 -2.18 7.80
C GLU A 74 8.94 -3.59 7.23
N THR A 75 8.39 -4.59 7.92
CA THR A 75 8.39 -5.99 7.49
C THR A 75 6.96 -6.46 7.21
N ASP A 76 6.80 -7.65 6.63
CA ASP A 76 5.50 -8.25 6.28
C ASP A 76 4.55 -8.46 7.49
N LYS A 77 5.06 -8.34 8.73
CA LYS A 77 4.30 -8.61 9.95
C LYS A 77 4.32 -7.48 10.98
N ILE A 78 5.46 -6.81 11.20
CA ILE A 78 5.62 -5.78 12.25
C ILE A 78 6.70 -4.76 11.82
N ASP A 79 6.58 -3.51 12.26
CA ASP A 79 7.65 -2.51 12.17
C ASP A 79 8.75 -2.83 13.20
N VAL A 80 10.00 -2.98 12.73
CA VAL A 80 11.18 -3.27 13.55
C VAL A 80 12.04 -2.02 13.67
N ALA A 81 12.23 -1.53 14.89
CA ALA A 81 13.14 -0.42 15.18
C ALA A 81 14.60 -0.88 15.17
N VAL A 82 15.48 -0.12 14.52
CA VAL A 82 16.93 -0.32 14.53
C VAL A 82 17.55 0.69 15.49
N ASN A 83 18.15 0.17 16.56
CA ASN A 83 18.73 0.98 17.62
C ASN A 83 20.25 1.09 17.49
N ALA A 84 20.80 2.19 18.00
CA ALA A 84 22.23 2.45 18.06
C ALA A 84 22.92 1.47 19.02
N THR A 85 23.93 0.73 18.55
CA THR A 85 24.69 -0.19 19.44
C THR A 85 25.58 0.56 20.43
N GLU A 86 26.06 1.76 20.08
CA GLU A 86 26.95 2.60 20.89
C GLU A 86 26.68 4.08 20.62
N ALA A 87 27.01 4.95 21.57
CA ALA A 87 26.83 6.38 21.43
C ALA A 87 27.88 7.00 20.49
N GLY A 88 27.44 7.85 19.57
CA GLY A 88 28.32 8.41 18.54
C GLY A 88 27.61 9.34 17.57
N VAL A 89 28.32 9.79 16.54
CA VAL A 89 27.79 10.69 15.51
C VAL A 89 27.59 9.92 14.20
N ILE A 90 26.42 10.08 13.58
CA ILE A 90 26.09 9.48 12.29
C ILE A 90 26.89 10.16 11.18
N LYS A 91 27.75 9.43 10.46
CA LYS A 91 28.56 9.98 9.36
C LYS A 91 27.97 9.75 7.97
N GLU A 92 27.36 8.59 7.75
CA GLU A 92 26.97 8.15 6.40
C GLU A 92 25.82 7.13 6.48
N PHE A 93 24.87 7.25 5.55
CA PHE A 93 23.83 6.25 5.30
C PHE A 93 24.18 5.44 4.05
N PHE A 94 24.09 4.11 4.15
CA PHE A 94 24.34 3.21 3.02
C PHE A 94 23.08 2.86 2.22
N VAL A 95 21.92 3.28 2.72
CA VAL A 95 20.60 2.90 2.24
C VAL A 95 19.72 4.14 2.22
N SER A 96 18.89 4.33 1.19
CA SER A 96 17.92 5.43 1.13
C SER A 96 16.58 5.03 1.73
N GLU A 97 15.75 5.99 2.12
CA GLU A 97 14.36 5.71 2.48
C GLU A 97 13.64 5.00 1.30
N GLU A 98 12.77 4.04 1.61
CA GLU A 98 12.08 3.13 0.68
C GLU A 98 12.95 2.03 0.02
N ASP A 99 14.25 1.92 0.35
CA ASP A 99 15.10 0.83 -0.13
C ASP A 99 14.87 -0.48 0.63
N THR A 100 15.14 -1.60 -0.06
CA THR A 100 15.05 -2.96 0.51
C THR A 100 16.36 -3.33 1.19
N VAL A 101 16.27 -3.73 2.45
CA VAL A 101 17.42 -4.11 3.28
C VAL A 101 17.32 -5.57 3.71
N THR A 102 18.44 -6.28 3.63
CA THR A 102 18.56 -7.68 4.05
C THR A 102 19.17 -7.78 5.45
N VAL A 103 18.82 -8.82 6.21
CA VAL A 103 19.39 -9.03 7.55
C VAL A 103 20.91 -9.09 7.47
N GLY A 104 21.60 -8.29 8.29
CA GLY A 104 23.07 -8.16 8.28
C GLY A 104 23.63 -7.17 7.25
N GLN A 105 22.79 -6.48 6.47
CA GLN A 105 23.25 -5.41 5.57
C GLN A 105 23.64 -4.15 6.35
N ASP A 106 24.68 -3.46 5.89
CA ASP A 106 25.15 -2.21 6.47
C ASP A 106 24.12 -1.09 6.26
N LEU A 107 23.68 -0.45 7.35
CA LEU A 107 22.68 0.64 7.33
C LEU A 107 23.34 2.00 7.53
N VAL A 108 24.09 2.16 8.61
CA VAL A 108 24.64 3.44 9.05
C VAL A 108 26.08 3.28 9.54
N ARG A 109 26.97 4.22 9.16
CA ARG A 109 28.30 4.35 9.76
C ARG A 109 28.24 5.38 10.89
N VAL A 110 28.58 4.95 12.11
CA VAL A 110 28.64 5.80 13.30
C VAL A 110 30.09 5.91 13.77
N GLU A 111 30.55 7.13 13.99
CA GLU A 111 31.85 7.39 14.63
C GLU A 111 31.70 7.31 16.15
N ILE A 112 32.40 6.36 16.78
CA ILE A 112 32.35 6.16 18.22
C ILE A 112 33.17 7.26 18.91
N GLY A 113 32.54 7.97 19.83
CA GLY A 113 33.19 8.99 20.65
C GLY A 113 32.96 10.40 20.14
N GLY A 114 31.83 10.98 20.53
CA GLY A 114 31.60 12.42 20.51
C GLY A 114 31.20 12.88 21.91
N GLU A 115 31.77 13.98 22.41
CA GLU A 115 31.19 14.64 23.58
C GLU A 115 29.84 15.25 23.18
N LYS A 116 28.81 14.99 23.99
CA LYS A 116 27.50 15.63 23.90
C LYS A 116 27.71 17.15 23.79
N PRO A 117 27.23 17.85 22.74
CA PRO A 117 27.34 19.29 22.70
C PRO A 117 26.60 19.84 23.93
N ALA A 118 27.33 20.59 24.77
CA ALA A 118 26.78 21.25 25.94
C ALA A 118 25.70 22.24 25.48
N GLN A 119 24.45 21.84 25.63
CA GLN A 119 23.31 22.72 25.40
C GLN A 119 23.24 23.68 26.59
N SER A 120 23.49 24.95 26.27
CA SER A 120 23.41 26.10 27.16
C SER A 120 22.13 26.09 28.00
N GLU A 121 22.30 25.99 29.31
CA GLU A 121 21.27 26.25 30.31
C GLU A 121 20.75 27.70 30.20
N LYS A 122 19.43 27.84 30.15
CA LYS A 122 18.72 28.96 30.77
C LYS A 122 17.53 28.42 31.59
N PRO A 123 17.21 29.06 32.72
CA PRO A 123 16.81 28.34 33.93
C PRO A 123 15.33 27.95 33.94
N LYS A 124 15.08 26.77 34.52
CA LYS A 124 13.77 26.30 34.94
C LYS A 124 13.47 26.89 36.31
N GLU A 125 12.46 27.75 36.37
CA GLU A 125 11.93 28.30 37.62
C GLU A 125 11.16 27.22 38.39
N GLU A 126 11.24 27.38 39.70
CA GLU A 126 11.02 26.41 40.78
C GLU A 126 9.54 26.17 41.07
N SER A 127 9.14 24.91 41.31
CA SER A 127 7.87 24.63 42.00
C SER A 127 7.97 23.38 42.88
N ALA A 128 7.68 23.58 44.16
CA ALA A 128 7.39 22.58 45.18
C ALA A 128 6.12 23.06 45.95
N PRO A 129 5.43 22.24 46.77
CA PRO A 129 4.18 21.58 46.37
C PRO A 129 2.94 21.80 47.29
N SER A 130 1.74 21.51 46.74
CA SER A 130 0.43 21.09 47.37
C SER A 130 -0.33 22.07 48.30
N PRO A 131 -1.67 21.94 48.57
CA PRO A 131 -2.61 20.81 48.35
C PRO A 131 -4.09 21.14 47.89
N SER A 132 -4.87 20.05 47.69
CA SER A 132 -6.35 19.82 47.66
C SER A 132 -7.30 20.97 48.08
N GLU A 133 -8.48 21.26 47.48
CA GLU A 133 -9.78 20.53 47.47
C GLU A 133 -10.81 21.46 46.71
N SER A 134 -11.67 21.06 45.77
CA SER A 134 -13.09 20.67 45.93
C SER A 134 -13.97 21.26 44.77
N LYS A 135 -14.97 20.50 44.31
CA LYS A 135 -16.05 20.82 43.31
C LYS A 135 -17.20 21.63 43.97
N PRO A 136 -18.34 22.01 43.31
CA PRO A 136 -18.65 22.40 41.92
C PRO A 136 -19.63 23.63 41.81
N ALA A 137 -19.98 24.05 40.57
CA ALA A 137 -21.33 24.42 40.06
C ALA A 137 -21.55 25.80 39.38
N ALA A 138 -22.30 25.71 38.27
CA ALA A 138 -23.25 26.66 37.66
C ALA A 138 -22.79 27.77 36.67
N GLU A 139 -23.25 27.57 35.43
CA GLU A 139 -23.52 28.44 34.25
C GLU A 139 -24.63 29.51 34.54
N PRO A 140 -25.02 30.50 33.67
CA PRO A 140 -24.58 30.93 32.31
C PRO A 140 -24.27 32.43 32.16
N GLU A 141 -23.68 32.84 31.02
CA GLU A 141 -24.15 34.00 30.23
C GLU A 141 -23.45 34.10 28.84
N GLN A 142 -24.27 34.34 27.80
CA GLN A 142 -23.93 34.69 26.41
C GLN A 142 -24.51 36.10 26.13
N PRO A 143 -24.32 36.73 24.95
CA PRO A 143 -23.16 36.80 24.04
C PRO A 143 -22.90 38.27 23.59
N LYS A 144 -21.80 38.57 22.88
CA LYS A 144 -21.77 39.74 21.96
C LYS A 144 -20.67 39.72 20.89
N SER A 145 -21.18 39.94 19.66
CA SER A 145 -20.66 40.73 18.53
C SER A 145 -19.57 40.22 17.57
N GLN A 146 -19.90 40.46 16.29
CA GLN A 146 -19.37 40.04 14.99
C GLN A 146 -18.09 40.77 14.52
N PRO A 147 -17.48 40.29 13.41
CA PRO A 147 -16.17 40.71 12.89
C PRO A 147 -16.26 41.73 11.71
N GLU A 148 -15.17 42.46 11.48
CA GLU A 148 -14.92 43.23 10.25
C GLU A 148 -13.53 42.91 9.65
N PRO A 149 -13.32 43.16 8.33
CA PRO A 149 -12.43 42.36 7.48
C PRO A 149 -11.09 43.02 7.15
N ALA A 150 -10.10 42.17 6.85
CA ALA A 150 -8.75 42.52 6.48
C ALA A 150 -8.63 43.08 5.04
N GLN A 151 -7.92 44.21 4.92
CA GLN A 151 -7.42 44.77 3.67
C GLN A 151 -6.01 44.25 3.34
N SER A 152 -5.80 44.07 2.05
CA SER A 152 -4.62 43.62 1.33
C SER A 152 -3.58 44.74 1.12
N GLU A 153 -2.29 44.45 1.35
CA GLU A 153 -1.16 45.26 0.85
C GLU A 153 -0.12 44.39 0.11
N LYS A 154 0.36 44.92 -1.02
CA LYS A 154 1.42 44.37 -1.89
C LYS A 154 2.81 44.65 -1.31
N PRO A 155 3.82 43.77 -1.52
CA PRO A 155 5.23 44.14 -1.37
C PRO A 155 5.93 44.45 -2.70
N ALA A 156 6.85 45.42 -2.65
CA ALA A 156 7.76 45.86 -3.71
C ALA A 156 9.10 45.04 -3.69
N PRO A 157 9.97 45.15 -4.72
CA PRO A 157 10.96 44.14 -5.09
C PRO A 157 12.31 44.21 -4.34
N PRO A 158 13.11 43.13 -4.29
CA PRO A 158 14.38 43.07 -3.57
C PRO A 158 15.59 43.63 -4.37
N PRO A 159 16.64 44.14 -3.69
CA PRO A 159 17.86 44.66 -4.31
C PRO A 159 18.89 43.58 -4.70
N GLN A 160 19.74 43.93 -5.67
CA GLN A 160 20.79 43.11 -6.30
C GLN A 160 22.01 42.78 -5.41
N PRO A 161 22.80 41.74 -5.76
CA PRO A 161 23.85 41.16 -4.92
C PRO A 161 25.25 41.78 -5.12
N LYS A 162 26.08 41.75 -4.06
CA LYS A 162 27.51 42.09 -4.08
C LYS A 162 28.39 40.85 -4.36
N GLU A 163 29.29 40.98 -5.34
CA GLU A 163 30.51 40.18 -5.59
C GLU A 163 31.53 40.38 -4.44
N GLN A 164 32.49 39.52 -4.04
CA GLN A 164 33.39 38.47 -4.59
C GLN A 164 34.13 37.82 -3.35
N PRO A 165 35.13 36.88 -3.37
CA PRO A 165 35.98 36.41 -4.47
C PRO A 165 36.25 34.88 -4.55
N GLN A 166 36.93 34.54 -5.65
CA GLN A 166 37.29 33.24 -6.23
C GLN A 166 38.15 32.31 -5.35
N LYS A 167 37.90 31.00 -5.48
CA LYS A 167 38.85 29.93 -5.10
C LYS A 167 39.21 29.09 -6.34
N LYS A 168 40.51 28.82 -6.46
CA LYS A 168 41.21 28.26 -7.61
C LYS A 168 40.80 26.82 -7.95
N SER A 169 40.89 26.55 -9.24
CA SER A 169 40.59 25.34 -10.00
C SER A 169 41.60 24.19 -9.84
N GLN A 170 41.09 22.95 -9.91
CA GLN A 170 41.77 21.74 -10.40
C GLN A 170 40.71 20.80 -11.04
N PRO A 171 41.11 19.91 -11.97
CA PRO A 171 40.46 19.77 -13.28
C PRO A 171 39.28 18.79 -13.31
N GLU A 172 38.23 19.20 -14.03
CA GLU A 172 37.04 18.41 -14.33
C GLU A 172 37.31 17.42 -15.50
N PRO A 173 36.83 16.16 -15.43
CA PRO A 173 36.92 15.25 -16.57
C PRO A 173 35.96 15.68 -17.68
N ALA A 174 36.52 15.70 -18.89
CA ALA A 174 35.92 15.78 -20.22
C ALA A 174 34.39 16.01 -20.31
N ALA A 175 34.05 17.16 -20.90
CA ALA A 175 32.73 17.56 -21.35
C ALA A 175 31.97 16.43 -22.07
N ALA A 176 30.86 15.98 -21.46
CA ALA A 176 29.75 15.41 -22.22
C ALA A 176 29.11 16.56 -23.01
N SER A 177 29.06 16.40 -24.33
CA SER A 177 28.45 17.32 -25.28
C SER A 177 27.03 17.69 -24.85
N LYS A 178 26.80 18.99 -24.58
CA LYS A 178 25.44 19.54 -24.50
C LYS A 178 24.83 19.49 -25.90
N SER A 179 23.94 18.53 -26.13
CA SER A 179 23.01 18.57 -27.26
C SER A 179 22.00 19.68 -27.02
N GLU A 180 21.84 20.58 -27.99
CA GLU A 180 20.75 21.56 -28.03
C GLU A 180 19.37 20.86 -27.94
N PRO A 181 18.34 21.53 -27.38
CA PRO A 181 17.04 20.93 -27.15
C PRO A 181 16.35 20.62 -28.49
N ALA A 182 16.32 19.34 -28.85
CA ALA A 182 15.46 18.87 -29.93
C ALA A 182 13.99 19.11 -29.55
N ALA A 183 13.25 19.76 -30.44
CA ALA A 183 11.82 20.00 -30.27
C ALA A 183 11.06 18.67 -30.08
N GLY A 184 10.56 18.46 -28.86
CA GLY A 184 9.80 17.29 -28.43
C GLY A 184 10.62 16.35 -27.54
N ASN A 185 10.56 16.56 -26.23
CA ASN A 185 11.22 15.69 -25.25
C ASN A 185 10.60 14.28 -25.29
N ARG A 186 11.20 13.39 -26.08
CA ARG A 186 11.00 11.94 -25.98
C ARG A 186 11.81 11.40 -24.81
N GLU A 187 11.40 11.77 -23.59
CA GLU A 187 12.03 11.28 -22.36
C GLU A 187 11.35 9.99 -21.91
N GLU A 188 12.16 8.95 -21.67
CA GLU A 188 11.70 7.72 -21.03
C GLU A 188 11.88 7.81 -19.51
N ARG A 189 10.79 7.65 -18.74
CA ARG A 189 10.84 7.58 -17.27
C ARG A 189 10.63 6.13 -16.81
N ARG A 190 11.60 5.59 -16.06
CA ARG A 190 11.50 4.27 -15.42
C ARG A 190 11.13 4.45 -13.95
N VAL A 191 10.10 3.74 -13.50
CA VAL A 191 9.64 3.76 -12.11
C VAL A 191 9.54 2.31 -11.62
N LYS A 192 10.20 1.99 -10.50
CA LYS A 192 10.15 0.66 -9.89
C LYS A 192 8.75 0.42 -9.30
N MET A 193 8.20 -0.78 -9.46
CA MET A 193 6.93 -1.14 -8.82
C MET A 193 7.11 -1.27 -7.31
N ASN A 194 6.13 -0.82 -6.54
CA ASN A 194 6.09 -1.07 -5.10
C ASN A 194 5.77 -2.54 -4.79
N ARG A 195 6.04 -2.98 -3.55
CA ARG A 195 5.85 -4.38 -3.10
C ARG A 195 4.41 -4.86 -3.28
N MET A 196 3.43 -4.02 -2.94
CA MET A 196 2.01 -4.33 -3.11
C MET A 196 1.66 -4.64 -4.58
N ARG A 197 2.13 -3.81 -5.52
CA ARG A 197 1.88 -4.02 -6.95
C ARG A 197 2.57 -5.26 -7.49
N LEU A 198 3.78 -5.57 -7.02
CA LEU A 198 4.48 -6.82 -7.37
C LEU A 198 3.69 -8.05 -6.92
N ARG A 199 3.20 -8.06 -5.67
CA ARG A 199 2.37 -9.18 -5.14
C ARG A 199 1.05 -9.33 -5.88
N ILE A 200 0.39 -8.23 -6.20
CA ILE A 200 -0.85 -8.25 -7.01
C ILE A 200 -0.56 -8.83 -8.40
N ALA A 201 0.52 -8.38 -9.06
CA ALA A 201 0.90 -8.88 -10.38
C ALA A 201 1.21 -10.40 -10.35
N GLU A 202 1.93 -10.86 -9.34
CA GLU A 202 2.22 -12.29 -9.11
C GLU A 202 0.92 -13.10 -8.96
N ARG A 203 0.00 -12.66 -8.10
CA ARG A 203 -1.30 -13.33 -7.90
C ARG A 203 -2.19 -13.33 -9.15
N LEU A 204 -2.27 -12.21 -9.85
CA LEU A 204 -3.06 -12.12 -11.10
C LEU A 204 -2.50 -13.06 -12.17
N LYS A 205 -1.17 -13.14 -12.30
CA LYS A 205 -0.54 -14.04 -13.27
C LYS A 205 -0.68 -15.50 -12.85
N GLN A 206 -0.58 -15.80 -11.56
CA GLN A 206 -0.84 -17.13 -11.02
C GLN A 206 -2.28 -17.60 -11.34
N SER A 207 -3.27 -16.73 -11.15
CA SER A 207 -4.67 -17.02 -11.51
C SER A 207 -4.82 -17.42 -12.97
N GLN A 208 -4.26 -16.62 -13.89
CA GLN A 208 -4.32 -16.90 -15.33
C GLN A 208 -3.59 -18.19 -15.73
N ASN A 209 -2.49 -18.52 -15.07
CA ASN A 209 -1.72 -19.73 -15.38
C ASN A 209 -2.34 -20.99 -14.79
N THR A 210 -3.12 -20.86 -13.72
CA THR A 210 -3.71 -21.99 -12.97
C THR A 210 -5.12 -22.32 -13.45
N ALA A 211 -5.99 -21.31 -13.55
CA ALA A 211 -7.37 -21.49 -13.96
C ALA A 211 -7.47 -21.61 -15.48
N ALA A 212 -8.19 -22.61 -15.98
CA ALA A 212 -8.56 -22.69 -17.38
C ALA A 212 -9.71 -21.71 -17.65
N SER A 213 -9.37 -20.41 -17.66
CA SER A 213 -10.36 -19.34 -17.62
C SER A 213 -11.11 -19.21 -18.95
N LEU A 214 -12.44 -19.25 -18.90
CA LEU A 214 -13.32 -18.90 -20.00
C LEU A 214 -14.32 -17.84 -19.53
N THR A 215 -14.72 -16.95 -20.44
CA THR A 215 -15.74 -15.92 -20.16
C THR A 215 -16.93 -16.08 -21.08
N THR A 216 -18.13 -16.09 -20.50
CA THR A 216 -19.39 -15.99 -21.23
C THR A 216 -20.10 -14.67 -20.90
N PHE A 217 -20.96 -14.21 -21.80
CA PHE A 217 -21.62 -12.91 -21.71
C PHE A 217 -23.12 -13.03 -21.96
N ASN A 218 -23.90 -12.24 -21.22
CA ASN A 218 -25.31 -12.03 -21.46
C ASN A 218 -25.62 -10.53 -21.37
N GLU A 219 -26.58 -10.07 -22.15
CA GLU A 219 -27.23 -8.78 -21.89
C GLU A 219 -28.42 -8.97 -20.96
N VAL A 220 -28.68 -7.98 -20.10
CA VAL A 220 -29.79 -7.97 -19.15
C VAL A 220 -30.54 -6.64 -19.27
N ASP A 221 -31.87 -6.71 -19.32
CA ASP A 221 -32.73 -5.53 -19.23
C ASP A 221 -32.86 -5.10 -17.75
N MET A 222 -32.40 -3.89 -17.45
CA MET A 222 -32.42 -3.35 -16.09
C MET A 222 -33.74 -2.65 -15.74
N SER A 223 -34.70 -2.56 -16.65
CA SER A 223 -35.97 -1.84 -16.43
C SER A 223 -36.69 -2.30 -15.16
N GLY A 224 -36.86 -3.61 -14.98
CA GLY A 224 -37.59 -4.18 -13.83
C GLY A 224 -36.94 -3.83 -12.49
N ILE A 225 -35.63 -4.07 -12.36
CA ILE A 225 -34.92 -3.75 -11.11
C ILE A 225 -34.78 -2.24 -10.86
N MET A 226 -34.68 -1.43 -11.91
CA MET A 226 -34.66 0.03 -11.79
C MET A 226 -36.00 0.59 -11.31
N GLU A 227 -37.12 0.05 -11.81
CA GLU A 227 -38.45 0.39 -11.34
C GLU A 227 -38.66 -0.03 -9.89
N PHE A 228 -38.31 -1.27 -9.55
CA PHE A 228 -38.34 -1.78 -8.17
C PHE A 228 -37.58 -0.84 -7.22
N ARG A 229 -36.35 -0.48 -7.58
CA ARG A 229 -35.54 0.46 -6.79
C ARG A 229 -36.20 1.83 -6.69
N LYS A 230 -36.76 2.36 -7.78
CA LYS A 230 -37.41 3.67 -7.81
C LYS A 230 -38.60 3.73 -6.85
N LEU A 231 -39.38 2.66 -6.77
CA LEU A 231 -40.56 2.56 -5.90
C LEU A 231 -40.19 2.55 -4.41
N TYR A 232 -39.15 1.79 -4.01
CA TYR A 232 -38.89 1.50 -2.60
C TYR A 232 -37.69 2.21 -1.98
N LYS A 233 -36.78 2.80 -2.78
CA LYS A 233 -35.51 3.37 -2.27
C LYS A 233 -35.72 4.41 -1.15
N ASP A 234 -36.73 5.28 -1.28
CA ASP A 234 -36.91 6.41 -0.36
C ASP A 234 -37.58 5.95 0.94
N GLU A 235 -38.48 4.97 0.86
CA GLU A 235 -39.09 4.34 2.02
C GLU A 235 -38.05 3.55 2.83
N ILE A 236 -37.27 2.70 2.17
CA ILE A 236 -36.22 1.90 2.81
C ILE A 236 -35.18 2.81 3.46
N LEU A 237 -34.76 3.87 2.77
CA LEU A 237 -33.80 4.83 3.32
C LEU A 237 -34.34 5.48 4.61
N LYS A 238 -35.62 5.88 4.63
CA LYS A 238 -36.24 6.47 5.83
C LYS A 238 -36.37 5.49 6.99
N LYS A 239 -36.75 4.24 6.72
CA LYS A 239 -36.99 3.22 7.76
C LYS A 239 -35.70 2.63 8.34
N THR A 240 -34.70 2.41 7.48
CA THR A 240 -33.51 1.61 7.84
C THR A 240 -32.21 2.42 7.83
N GLY A 241 -32.21 3.61 7.23
CA GLY A 241 -31.00 4.40 7.00
C GLY A 241 -30.10 3.87 5.86
N VAL A 242 -30.48 2.76 5.21
CA VAL A 242 -29.68 2.11 4.17
C VAL A 242 -30.11 2.60 2.79
N LYS A 243 -29.14 2.97 1.94
CA LYS A 243 -29.40 3.31 0.54
C LYS A 243 -29.56 2.04 -0.27
N LEU A 244 -30.75 1.83 -0.84
CA LEU A 244 -30.98 0.70 -1.75
C LEU A 244 -30.16 0.90 -3.03
N GLY A 245 -29.22 0.00 -3.28
CA GLY A 245 -28.42 -0.11 -4.49
C GLY A 245 -28.94 -1.20 -5.42
N PHE A 246 -28.11 -1.58 -6.40
CA PHE A 246 -28.36 -2.75 -7.26
C PHE A 246 -27.52 -3.97 -6.85
N MET A 247 -26.47 -3.76 -6.04
CA MET A 247 -25.53 -4.83 -5.69
C MET A 247 -26.22 -5.92 -4.89
N SER A 248 -27.13 -5.57 -3.98
CA SER A 248 -27.96 -6.54 -3.26
C SER A 248 -28.77 -7.44 -4.17
N ALA A 249 -29.33 -6.90 -5.27
CA ALA A 249 -30.08 -7.68 -6.24
C ALA A 249 -29.18 -8.69 -6.97
N PHE A 250 -28.01 -8.26 -7.44
CA PHE A 250 -27.05 -9.16 -8.10
C PHE A 250 -26.48 -10.20 -7.14
N SER A 251 -26.15 -9.81 -5.91
CA SER A 251 -25.70 -10.73 -4.85
C SER A 251 -26.78 -11.78 -4.54
N ARG A 252 -28.04 -11.36 -4.36
CA ARG A 252 -29.15 -12.27 -4.09
C ARG A 252 -29.43 -13.19 -5.29
N ALA A 253 -29.43 -12.66 -6.51
CA ALA A 253 -29.60 -13.44 -7.72
C ALA A 253 -28.49 -14.49 -7.90
N ALA A 254 -27.23 -14.12 -7.60
CA ALA A 254 -26.10 -15.04 -7.65
C ALA A 254 -26.25 -16.18 -6.63
N VAL A 255 -26.60 -15.86 -5.39
CA VAL A 255 -26.88 -16.86 -4.34
C VAL A 255 -27.98 -17.84 -4.78
N LEU A 256 -29.09 -17.33 -5.31
CA LEU A 256 -30.20 -18.17 -5.74
C LEU A 256 -29.79 -19.07 -6.92
N ALA A 257 -29.06 -18.52 -7.89
CA ALA A 257 -28.56 -19.29 -9.03
C ALA A 257 -27.51 -20.35 -8.62
N MET A 258 -26.70 -20.10 -7.58
CA MET A 258 -25.73 -21.07 -7.05
C MET A 258 -26.39 -22.28 -6.39
N ARG A 259 -27.62 -22.16 -5.87
CA ARG A 259 -28.34 -23.32 -5.31
C ARG A 259 -28.59 -24.39 -6.36
N ASP A 260 -28.85 -23.97 -7.59
CA ASP A 260 -29.09 -24.88 -8.70
C ASP A 260 -27.80 -25.30 -9.41
N ILE A 261 -26.73 -24.50 -9.29
CA ILE A 261 -25.43 -24.74 -9.92
C ILE A 261 -24.32 -24.58 -8.86
N PRO A 262 -24.18 -25.54 -7.92
CA PRO A 262 -23.27 -25.42 -6.79
C PRO A 262 -21.79 -25.32 -7.18
N ALA A 263 -21.42 -25.82 -8.36
CA ALA A 263 -20.06 -25.74 -8.90
C ALA A 263 -19.53 -24.30 -8.99
N VAL A 264 -20.42 -23.31 -9.21
CA VAL A 264 -20.07 -21.87 -9.26
C VAL A 264 -19.51 -21.38 -7.92
N ASN A 265 -19.89 -22.00 -6.80
CA ASN A 265 -19.44 -21.66 -5.45
C ASN A 265 -18.35 -22.62 -4.92
N ALA A 266 -17.89 -23.55 -5.76
CA ALA A 266 -16.87 -24.52 -5.39
C ALA A 266 -15.45 -23.99 -5.68
N SER A 267 -14.44 -24.70 -5.18
CA SER A 267 -13.02 -24.45 -5.50
C SER A 267 -12.28 -25.76 -5.74
N ILE A 268 -11.12 -25.65 -6.39
CA ILE A 268 -10.19 -26.77 -6.56
C ILE A 268 -9.06 -26.60 -5.53
N GLU A 269 -8.80 -27.64 -4.75
CA GLU A 269 -7.75 -27.72 -3.73
C GLU A 269 -6.84 -28.93 -3.97
N GLY A 270 -5.63 -28.90 -3.38
CA GLY A 270 -4.63 -29.95 -3.51
C GLY A 270 -3.36 -29.51 -4.26
N PRO A 271 -2.31 -30.35 -4.26
CA PRO A 271 -1.02 -30.05 -4.90
C PRO A 271 -1.13 -29.95 -6.43
N ASN A 272 -0.18 -29.25 -7.06
CA ASN A 272 -0.02 -29.17 -8.53
C ASN A 272 -1.25 -28.70 -9.33
N GLY A 273 -2.05 -27.78 -8.77
CA GLY A 273 -3.26 -27.26 -9.43
C GLY A 273 -4.56 -27.93 -8.96
N GLY A 274 -4.44 -28.88 -8.02
CA GLY A 274 -5.50 -29.47 -7.23
C GLY A 274 -6.18 -30.68 -7.86
N ASP A 275 -6.51 -31.64 -6.99
CA ASP A 275 -7.13 -32.94 -7.30
C ASP A 275 -8.47 -33.13 -6.56
N THR A 276 -8.83 -32.17 -5.69
CA THR A 276 -9.99 -32.24 -4.82
C THR A 276 -10.89 -31.05 -5.07
N ILE A 277 -12.17 -31.31 -5.31
CA ILE A 277 -13.19 -30.26 -5.43
C ILE A 277 -13.83 -30.03 -4.06
N VAL A 278 -13.84 -28.78 -3.61
CA VAL A 278 -14.48 -28.36 -2.37
C VAL A 278 -15.74 -27.56 -2.71
N TYR A 279 -16.89 -28.18 -2.44
CA TYR A 279 -18.19 -27.50 -2.48
C TYR A 279 -18.46 -26.81 -1.15
N ARG A 280 -19.15 -25.66 -1.20
CA ARG A 280 -19.50 -24.87 -0.02
C ARG A 280 -20.99 -24.59 0.00
N ASP A 281 -21.60 -24.84 1.15
CA ASP A 281 -23.04 -24.59 1.39
C ASP A 281 -23.33 -23.13 1.78
N TYR A 282 -22.30 -22.39 2.19
CA TYR A 282 -22.36 -20.95 2.47
C TYR A 282 -21.81 -20.14 1.29
N VAL A 283 -22.28 -18.90 1.13
CA VAL A 283 -21.87 -18.01 0.04
C VAL A 283 -21.29 -16.73 0.61
N ASP A 284 -19.97 -16.58 0.50
CA ASP A 284 -19.26 -15.36 0.88
C ASP A 284 -18.90 -14.58 -0.39
N ILE A 285 -19.50 -13.40 -0.58
CA ILE A 285 -19.31 -12.59 -1.79
C ILE A 285 -18.23 -11.52 -1.55
N SER A 286 -17.12 -11.64 -2.27
CA SER A 286 -16.14 -10.58 -2.44
C SER A 286 -16.69 -9.50 -3.36
N VAL A 287 -16.69 -8.24 -2.91
CA VAL A 287 -17.13 -7.09 -3.73
C VAL A 287 -15.94 -6.19 -4.00
N ALA A 288 -15.62 -5.99 -5.26
CA ALA A 288 -14.50 -5.13 -5.64
C ALA A 288 -14.82 -3.65 -5.37
N VAL A 289 -13.99 -2.99 -4.55
CA VAL A 289 -14.12 -1.57 -4.19
C VAL A 289 -12.85 -0.84 -4.60
N ALA A 290 -13.01 0.25 -5.36
CA ALA A 290 -11.90 1.13 -5.71
C ALA A 290 -11.61 2.11 -4.57
N THR A 291 -10.33 2.23 -4.23
CA THR A 291 -9.78 3.19 -3.27
C THR A 291 -8.63 3.96 -3.92
N GLU A 292 -8.16 5.04 -3.31
CA GLU A 292 -7.03 5.82 -3.81
C GLU A 292 -5.72 5.00 -3.88
N LYS A 293 -5.56 4.04 -2.96
CA LYS A 293 -4.40 3.13 -2.92
C LYS A 293 -4.51 2.00 -3.96
N GLY A 294 -5.68 1.80 -4.56
CA GLY A 294 -5.93 0.78 -5.56
C GLY A 294 -7.24 0.01 -5.34
N LEU A 295 -7.33 -1.16 -5.96
CA LEU A 295 -8.49 -2.05 -5.85
C LEU A 295 -8.33 -2.97 -4.64
N VAL A 296 -9.36 -3.01 -3.79
CA VAL A 296 -9.48 -3.95 -2.68
C VAL A 296 -10.77 -4.74 -2.80
N THR A 297 -10.79 -5.95 -2.23
CA THR A 297 -11.91 -6.89 -2.38
C THR A 297 -12.39 -7.38 -1.01
N PRO A 298 -13.09 -6.54 -0.24
CA PRO A 298 -13.73 -6.99 1.01
C PRO A 298 -14.79 -8.06 0.75
N VAL A 299 -15.05 -8.87 1.76
CA VAL A 299 -15.94 -10.04 1.73
C VAL A 299 -17.17 -9.78 2.58
N VAL A 300 -18.35 -9.95 1.98
CA VAL A 300 -19.62 -10.02 2.70
C VAL A 300 -19.92 -11.49 2.96
N ARG A 301 -20.04 -11.86 4.24
CA ARG A 301 -20.18 -13.26 4.67
C ARG A 301 -21.63 -13.73 4.73
N ASN A 302 -21.85 -15.02 4.50
CA ASN A 302 -23.13 -15.72 4.66
C ASN A 302 -24.29 -15.03 3.93
N VAL A 303 -24.06 -14.60 2.68
CA VAL A 303 -25.02 -13.82 1.90
C VAL A 303 -26.32 -14.60 1.66
N GLU A 304 -26.25 -15.93 1.67
CA GLU A 304 -27.42 -16.82 1.55
C GLU A 304 -28.45 -16.62 2.66
N SER A 305 -28.00 -16.22 3.84
CA SER A 305 -28.83 -15.97 5.03
C SER A 305 -29.36 -14.53 5.10
N LEU A 306 -28.87 -13.61 4.27
CA LEU A 306 -29.19 -12.19 4.34
C LEU A 306 -30.32 -11.81 3.38
N ASP A 307 -31.13 -10.83 3.81
CA ASP A 307 -32.05 -10.11 2.92
C ASP A 307 -31.31 -9.02 2.12
N MET A 308 -31.97 -8.48 1.09
CA MET A 308 -31.35 -7.47 0.22
C MET A 308 -30.91 -6.21 0.98
N ILE A 309 -31.63 -5.81 2.03
CA ILE A 309 -31.31 -4.59 2.79
C ILE A 309 -30.05 -4.81 3.63
N SER A 310 -29.94 -5.97 4.26
CA SER A 310 -28.79 -6.40 5.04
C SER A 310 -27.55 -6.57 4.17
N ILE A 311 -27.72 -7.07 2.94
CA ILE A 311 -26.64 -7.12 1.95
C ILE A 311 -26.18 -5.70 1.58
N GLU A 312 -27.08 -4.77 1.26
CA GLU A 312 -26.68 -3.38 0.97
C GLU A 312 -25.97 -2.74 2.16
N LYS A 313 -26.45 -2.96 3.38
CA LYS A 313 -25.83 -2.44 4.59
C LYS A 313 -24.40 -2.98 4.74
N ALA A 314 -24.20 -4.29 4.62
CA ALA A 314 -22.89 -4.90 4.74
C ALA A 314 -21.92 -4.41 3.65
N ILE A 315 -22.38 -4.29 2.40
CA ILE A 315 -21.58 -3.73 1.29
C ILE A 315 -21.22 -2.27 1.56
N ALA A 316 -22.17 -1.46 2.05
CA ALA A 316 -21.94 -0.06 2.38
C ALA A 316 -20.92 0.11 3.52
N ASP A 317 -21.02 -0.71 4.56
CA ASP A 317 -20.09 -0.71 5.70
C ASP A 317 -18.69 -1.11 5.26
N MET A 318 -18.56 -2.18 4.46
CA MET A 318 -17.28 -2.60 3.88
C MET A 318 -16.70 -1.55 2.93
N GLY A 319 -17.53 -0.93 2.08
CA GLY A 319 -17.11 0.14 1.19
C GLY A 319 -16.69 1.42 1.94
N LYS A 320 -17.25 1.67 3.12
CA LYS A 320 -16.79 2.74 4.01
C LYS A 320 -15.45 2.38 4.63
N LYS A 321 -15.31 1.20 5.24
CA LYS A 321 -14.02 0.72 5.78
C LYS A 321 -12.90 0.75 4.74
N ALA A 322 -13.19 0.36 3.50
CA ALA A 322 -12.26 0.39 2.39
C ALA A 322 -11.74 1.80 2.10
N ARG A 323 -12.64 2.76 1.95
CA ARG A 323 -12.29 4.17 1.69
C ARG A 323 -11.57 4.82 2.87
N ASP A 324 -11.95 4.46 4.09
CA ASP A 324 -11.33 4.95 5.32
C ASP A 324 -9.98 4.27 5.60
N GLY A 325 -9.56 3.27 4.81
CA GLY A 325 -8.31 2.54 5.01
C GLY A 325 -8.30 1.63 6.24
N LYS A 326 -9.47 1.18 6.71
CA LYS A 326 -9.67 0.40 7.95
C LYS A 326 -10.01 -1.07 7.71
N LEU A 327 -9.81 -1.57 6.48
CA LEU A 327 -10.01 -2.98 6.19
C LEU A 327 -8.92 -3.81 6.86
N THR A 328 -9.36 -4.86 7.55
CA THR A 328 -8.46 -5.88 8.09
C THR A 328 -8.19 -6.95 7.03
N ILE A 329 -7.16 -7.78 7.26
CA ILE A 329 -6.87 -8.93 6.39
C ILE A 329 -8.06 -9.92 6.39
N GLU A 330 -8.71 -10.09 7.54
CA GLU A 330 -9.89 -10.96 7.69
C GLU A 330 -11.09 -10.47 6.89
N ASP A 331 -11.26 -9.14 6.75
CA ASP A 331 -12.30 -8.55 5.91
C ASP A 331 -12.08 -8.86 4.41
N MET A 332 -10.86 -9.22 3.98
CA MET A 332 -10.52 -9.49 2.58
C MET A 332 -10.32 -10.97 2.26
N ALA A 333 -10.30 -11.84 3.27
CA ALA A 333 -9.98 -13.26 3.12
C ALA A 333 -11.23 -14.15 3.11
N GLY A 334 -11.14 -15.27 2.38
CA GLY A 334 -12.11 -16.37 2.47
C GLY A 334 -13.41 -16.20 1.67
N GLY A 335 -13.49 -15.22 0.77
CA GLY A 335 -14.62 -15.12 -0.15
C GLY A 335 -14.68 -16.32 -1.10
N THR A 336 -15.89 -16.77 -1.44
CA THR A 336 -16.14 -17.93 -2.30
C THR A 336 -16.53 -17.54 -3.73
N PHE A 337 -17.04 -16.33 -3.90
CA PHE A 337 -17.39 -15.77 -5.20
C PHE A 337 -17.07 -14.27 -5.26
N THR A 338 -16.73 -13.73 -6.43
CA THR A 338 -16.46 -12.30 -6.59
C THR A 338 -17.49 -11.63 -7.51
N ILE A 339 -17.96 -10.45 -7.11
CA ILE A 339 -18.65 -9.50 -7.98
C ILE A 339 -17.76 -8.27 -8.18
N SER A 340 -17.43 -7.99 -9.44
CA SER A 340 -16.66 -6.82 -9.85
C SER A 340 -17.53 -5.90 -10.69
N ASN A 341 -17.69 -4.65 -10.26
CA ASN A 341 -18.51 -3.67 -10.96
C ASN A 341 -17.64 -2.62 -11.66
N GLY A 342 -17.30 -2.87 -12.93
CA GLY A 342 -16.63 -1.90 -13.80
C GLY A 342 -17.58 -0.84 -14.36
N GLY A 343 -18.90 -1.06 -14.27
CA GLY A 343 -19.92 -0.17 -14.79
C GLY A 343 -19.94 1.20 -14.13
N VAL A 344 -19.52 1.31 -12.88
CA VAL A 344 -19.37 2.60 -12.19
C VAL A 344 -18.32 3.51 -12.85
N PHE A 345 -17.38 2.93 -13.61
CA PHE A 345 -16.37 3.66 -14.39
C PHE A 345 -16.74 3.80 -15.87
N GLY A 346 -17.96 3.43 -16.26
CA GLY A 346 -18.42 3.50 -17.65
C GLY A 346 -17.94 2.36 -18.55
N SER A 347 -17.34 1.30 -17.98
CA SER A 347 -16.92 0.13 -18.76
C SER A 347 -18.11 -0.52 -19.47
N LEU A 348 -18.02 -0.68 -20.78
CA LEU A 348 -19.07 -1.32 -21.58
C LEU A 348 -19.11 -2.83 -21.36
N MET A 349 -17.94 -3.47 -21.40
CA MET A 349 -17.75 -4.91 -21.31
C MET A 349 -16.28 -5.20 -21.00
N GLY A 350 -16.01 -6.26 -20.25
CA GLY A 350 -14.67 -6.70 -19.89
C GLY A 350 -14.71 -8.11 -19.30
N THR A 351 -13.56 -8.78 -19.31
CA THR A 351 -13.37 -10.13 -18.78
C THR A 351 -12.67 -10.04 -17.42
N PRO A 352 -13.40 -10.12 -16.30
CA PRO A 352 -12.76 -10.11 -14.98
C PRO A 352 -11.83 -11.31 -14.80
N ILE A 353 -10.76 -11.14 -14.03
CA ILE A 353 -9.83 -12.22 -13.66
C ILE A 353 -10.31 -12.86 -12.36
N ILE A 354 -10.33 -14.19 -12.30
CA ILE A 354 -10.75 -14.96 -11.14
C ILE A 354 -9.82 -14.69 -9.96
N ASN A 355 -10.38 -14.50 -8.76
CA ASN A 355 -9.62 -14.40 -7.53
C ASN A 355 -9.47 -15.79 -6.90
N LEU A 356 -8.32 -16.45 -7.10
CA LEU A 356 -8.07 -17.78 -6.53
C LEU A 356 -8.20 -17.76 -4.99
N PRO A 357 -8.73 -18.83 -4.37
CA PRO A 357 -9.09 -20.13 -4.95
C PRO A 357 -10.52 -20.23 -5.51
N GLN A 358 -11.24 -19.10 -5.68
CA GLN A 358 -12.60 -19.10 -6.20
C GLN A 358 -12.64 -19.67 -7.62
N SER A 359 -13.80 -20.19 -8.04
CA SER A 359 -13.99 -20.74 -9.38
C SER A 359 -14.56 -19.76 -10.39
N ALA A 360 -15.19 -18.67 -9.95
CA ALA A 360 -15.86 -17.74 -10.84
C ALA A 360 -15.91 -16.30 -10.32
N VAL A 361 -16.05 -15.36 -11.25
CA VAL A 361 -16.23 -13.93 -10.98
C VAL A 361 -17.27 -13.33 -11.94
N LEU A 362 -18.23 -12.61 -11.38
CA LEU A 362 -19.25 -11.88 -12.12
C LEU A 362 -18.82 -10.42 -12.34
N GLY A 363 -18.71 -10.03 -13.60
CA GLY A 363 -18.47 -8.68 -14.06
C GLY A 363 -19.79 -7.94 -14.37
N LEU A 364 -20.04 -6.85 -13.66
CA LEU A 364 -21.14 -5.92 -13.91
C LEU A 364 -20.60 -4.69 -14.67
N HIS A 365 -21.32 -4.29 -15.72
CA HIS A 365 -20.90 -3.22 -16.63
C HIS A 365 -21.87 -2.04 -16.63
N ALA A 366 -21.56 -1.01 -17.43
CA ALA A 366 -22.33 0.21 -17.47
C ALA A 366 -23.73 -0.06 -18.01
N ILE A 367 -24.73 0.53 -17.34
CA ILE A 367 -26.11 0.56 -17.83
C ILE A 367 -26.18 1.63 -18.90
N LYS A 368 -26.62 1.26 -20.11
CA LYS A 368 -26.79 2.18 -21.24
C LYS A 368 -28.14 1.97 -21.88
N ASP A 369 -28.80 3.06 -22.23
CA ASP A 369 -30.02 3.01 -23.02
C ASP A 369 -29.71 2.46 -24.42
N ARG A 370 -30.41 1.40 -24.81
CA ARG A 370 -30.28 0.75 -26.13
C ARG A 370 -31.65 0.54 -26.74
N ALA A 371 -31.73 0.66 -28.06
CA ALA A 371 -32.89 0.24 -28.82
C ALA A 371 -32.91 -1.29 -28.89
N VAL A 372 -33.96 -1.91 -28.33
CA VAL A 372 -34.15 -3.36 -28.29
C VAL A 372 -35.57 -3.71 -28.77
N VAL A 373 -35.73 -4.91 -29.33
CA VAL A 373 -37.05 -5.37 -29.79
C VAL A 373 -37.74 -6.11 -28.65
N VAL A 374 -38.82 -5.54 -28.12
CA VAL A 374 -39.67 -6.14 -27.09
C VAL A 374 -41.05 -6.36 -27.70
N ASN A 375 -41.54 -7.61 -27.71
CA ASN A 375 -42.84 -7.95 -28.27
C ASN A 375 -43.07 -7.40 -29.70
N GLY A 376 -42.03 -7.46 -30.53
CA GLY A 376 -42.07 -6.99 -31.92
C GLY A 376 -42.01 -5.46 -32.11
N LYS A 377 -41.83 -4.67 -31.03
CA LYS A 377 -41.67 -3.22 -31.09
C LYS A 377 -40.26 -2.82 -30.68
N VAL A 378 -39.69 -1.82 -31.36
CA VAL A 378 -38.42 -1.22 -30.94
C VAL A 378 -38.71 -0.29 -29.76
N GLU A 379 -38.16 -0.61 -28.60
CA GLU A 379 -38.27 0.17 -27.38
C GLU A 379 -36.87 0.53 -26.86
N VAL A 380 -36.76 1.67 -26.20
CA VAL A 380 -35.52 2.06 -25.51
C VAL A 380 -35.53 1.41 -24.14
N ARG A 381 -34.51 0.59 -23.84
CA ARG A 381 -34.34 -0.08 -22.55
C ARG A 381 -32.96 0.21 -21.95
N PRO A 382 -32.85 0.35 -20.63
CA PRO A 382 -31.58 0.43 -19.94
C PRO A 382 -30.95 -0.97 -19.90
N MET A 383 -29.98 -1.22 -20.75
CA MET A 383 -29.34 -2.53 -20.88
C MET A 383 -27.98 -2.55 -20.18
N MET A 384 -27.64 -3.68 -19.56
CA MET A 384 -26.32 -3.96 -19.00
C MET A 384 -25.74 -5.24 -19.64
N TYR A 385 -24.42 -5.28 -19.82
CA TYR A 385 -23.72 -6.53 -20.09
C TYR A 385 -23.23 -7.18 -18.79
N LEU A 386 -23.53 -8.46 -18.64
CA LEU A 386 -22.99 -9.33 -17.60
C LEU A 386 -21.91 -10.20 -18.22
N ALA A 387 -20.79 -10.34 -17.53
CA ALA A 387 -19.73 -11.26 -17.89
C ALA A 387 -19.49 -12.24 -16.74
N LEU A 388 -19.46 -13.53 -17.02
CA LEU A 388 -19.02 -14.53 -16.03
C LEU A 388 -17.72 -15.13 -16.54
N THR A 389 -16.62 -14.85 -15.84
CA THR A 389 -15.37 -15.61 -16.02
C THR A 389 -15.37 -16.76 -15.03
N TYR A 390 -15.09 -17.97 -15.50
CA TYR A 390 -15.12 -19.18 -14.71
C TYR A 390 -13.93 -20.09 -15.05
N ASP A 391 -13.52 -20.92 -14.09
CA ASP A 391 -12.52 -21.96 -14.29
C ASP A 391 -13.17 -23.19 -14.93
N HIS A 392 -12.85 -23.44 -16.20
CA HIS A 392 -13.44 -24.53 -16.98
C HIS A 392 -12.95 -25.92 -16.54
N ARG A 393 -12.04 -26.00 -15.56
CA ARG A 393 -11.74 -27.25 -14.87
C ARG A 393 -12.87 -27.67 -13.92
N LEU A 394 -13.73 -26.73 -13.50
CA LEU A 394 -14.79 -26.96 -12.52
C LEU A 394 -16.19 -26.72 -13.08
N LEU A 395 -16.38 -25.70 -13.92
CA LEU A 395 -17.66 -25.41 -14.56
C LEU A 395 -17.60 -25.68 -16.05
N ASP A 396 -18.60 -26.38 -16.57
CA ASP A 396 -18.77 -26.52 -18.00
C ASP A 396 -19.48 -25.30 -18.61
N GLY A 397 -19.27 -25.06 -19.91
CA GLY A 397 -19.92 -23.95 -20.63
C GLY A 397 -21.45 -23.92 -20.51
N ARG A 398 -22.11 -25.08 -20.45
CA ARG A 398 -23.57 -25.17 -20.22
C ARG A 398 -23.96 -24.58 -18.86
N GLU A 399 -23.24 -24.94 -17.81
CA GLU A 399 -23.52 -24.50 -16.43
C GLU A 399 -23.26 -23.01 -16.28
N ALA A 400 -22.14 -22.51 -16.83
CA ALA A 400 -21.82 -21.09 -16.84
C ALA A 400 -22.89 -20.24 -17.55
N VAL A 401 -23.39 -20.70 -18.71
CA VAL A 401 -24.48 -20.02 -19.43
C VAL A 401 -25.78 -20.08 -18.64
N GLN A 402 -26.15 -21.25 -18.09
CA GLN A 402 -27.36 -21.38 -17.28
C GLN A 402 -27.31 -20.49 -16.03
N PHE A 403 -26.15 -20.35 -15.39
CA PHE A 403 -25.95 -19.46 -14.26
C PHE A 403 -26.22 -18.00 -14.62
N LEU A 404 -25.63 -17.49 -15.71
CA LEU A 404 -25.88 -16.12 -16.17
C LEU A 404 -27.33 -15.90 -16.60
N VAL A 405 -27.95 -16.88 -17.27
CA VAL A 405 -29.38 -16.80 -17.64
C VAL A 405 -30.26 -16.70 -16.40
N LYS A 406 -29.99 -17.46 -15.35
CA LYS A 406 -30.74 -17.35 -14.08
C LYS A 406 -30.57 -15.97 -13.44
N ILE A 407 -29.34 -15.45 -13.39
CA ILE A 407 -29.12 -14.07 -12.90
C ILE A 407 -29.91 -13.08 -13.76
N LYS A 408 -29.83 -13.17 -15.09
CA LYS A 408 -30.60 -12.32 -16.01
C LYS A 408 -32.09 -12.37 -15.68
N GLU A 409 -32.67 -13.56 -15.54
CA GLU A 409 -34.10 -13.72 -15.24
C GLU A 409 -34.51 -13.10 -13.90
N TYR A 410 -33.69 -13.24 -12.85
CA TYR A 410 -33.97 -12.62 -11.55
C TYR A 410 -33.85 -11.10 -11.59
N ILE A 411 -32.95 -10.55 -12.40
CA ILE A 411 -32.74 -9.10 -12.50
C ILE A 411 -33.81 -8.45 -13.38
N GLU A 412 -34.21 -9.11 -14.47
CA GLU A 412 -35.30 -8.66 -15.35
C GLU A 412 -36.66 -8.72 -14.65
N ASP A 413 -36.88 -9.73 -13.79
CA ASP A 413 -38.05 -9.81 -12.91
C ASP A 413 -37.67 -10.07 -11.45
N PRO A 414 -37.44 -9.01 -10.65
CA PRO A 414 -37.04 -9.13 -9.24
C PRO A 414 -38.01 -9.92 -8.36
N ARG A 415 -39.30 -10.03 -8.75
CA ARG A 415 -40.31 -10.77 -7.99
C ARG A 415 -40.01 -12.27 -7.96
N LYS A 416 -39.32 -12.80 -8.99
CA LYS A 416 -38.88 -14.21 -9.03
C LYS A 416 -37.94 -14.57 -7.89
N MET A 417 -37.24 -13.60 -7.29
CA MET A 417 -36.34 -13.87 -6.15
C MET A 417 -37.10 -14.19 -4.83
N LEU A 418 -38.42 -14.06 -4.82
CA LEU A 418 -39.29 -14.41 -3.69
C LEU A 418 -39.88 -15.83 -3.81
N LEU A 419 -39.83 -16.43 -5.00
CA LEU A 419 -40.24 -17.81 -5.26
C LEU A 419 -39.11 -18.75 -4.83
#